data_AF-A0A416SKY9-F1
#
_entry.id   AF-A0A416SKY9-F1
#
_cell.length_a   1.000
_cell.length_b   1.000
_cell.length_c   1.000
_cell.angle_alpha   90.00
_cell.angle_beta   90.00
_cell.angle_gamma   90.00
#
_symmetry.space_group_name_H-M   'P 1'
#
loop_
_entity.id
_entity.type
_entity.pdbx_description
1 polymer ?
#
loop_
_entity_poly.entity_id
_entity_poly.type
_entity_poly.pdbx_seq_one_letter_code
_entity_poly.pdbx_strand_id
1 'polypeptide(L)'
;GKLAGFMADEAGSVSYEGGSGSKPYTNSRPSYGKNQVNEVWENAKDPITGKVYDPSGVEITWDKTKPRNGQWDMGHIPGEKYSEMHQLYMDDVISKDEFLEWYRNPKNYRPELPSTNRSHKYE
;
A
#
# COMPACT_ATOMS: atom_id res chain seq x y z
N GLY A 1 -34.66 29.02 -13.62
CA GLY A 1 -33.46 28.17 -13.54
C GLY A 1 -32.75 28.25 -14.87
N LYS A 2 -31.52 28.76 -14.89
CA LYS A 2 -30.76 28.93 -16.14
C LYS A 2 -30.08 27.60 -16.47
N LEU A 3 -30.48 27.02 -17.59
CA LEU A 3 -29.85 25.87 -18.22
C LEU A 3 -28.41 26.25 -18.58
N ALA A 4 -27.43 25.52 -18.04
CA ALA A 4 -26.04 25.60 -18.49
C ALA A 4 -25.86 24.60 -19.64
N GLY A 5 -25.44 25.10 -20.80
CA GLY A 5 -25.25 24.32 -22.02
C GLY A 5 -24.06 23.38 -21.90
N PHE A 6 -24.23 22.17 -22.45
CA PHE A 6 -23.14 21.28 -22.80
C PHE A 6 -22.52 21.78 -24.10
N MET A 7 -21.24 22.17 -24.04
CA MET A 7 -20.34 22.12 -25.19
C MET A 7 -19.30 21.06 -24.86
N ALA A 8 -19.29 20.00 -25.64
CA ALA A 8 -18.23 19.02 -25.67
C ALA A 8 -17.20 19.50 -26.69
N ASP A 9 -15.96 19.70 -26.26
CA ASP A 9 -14.79 19.90 -27.08
C ASP A 9 -13.81 18.73 -26.91
N GLU A 10 -13.50 18.09 -28.04
CA GLU A 10 -12.45 17.09 -28.20
C GLU A 10 -11.08 17.70 -27.90
N ALA A 11 -10.61 17.49 -26.66
CA ALA A 11 -9.22 17.34 -26.22
C ALA A 11 -9.21 17.59 -24.70
N GLY A 12 -9.70 16.61 -23.93
CA GLY A 12 -9.88 16.74 -22.49
C GLY A 12 -8.57 16.77 -21.70
N SER A 13 -7.74 17.79 -21.87
CA SER A 13 -6.76 18.17 -20.85
C SER A 13 -7.46 19.07 -19.85
N VAL A 14 -7.97 18.48 -18.77
CA VAL A 14 -8.42 19.22 -17.60
C VAL A 14 -7.18 19.81 -16.93
N SER A 15 -6.93 21.10 -17.14
CA SER A 15 -5.90 21.84 -16.41
C SER A 15 -6.42 22.13 -15.00
N TYR A 16 -5.94 21.39 -14.02
CA TYR A 16 -6.19 21.68 -12.61
C TYR A 16 -5.34 22.87 -12.20
N GLU A 17 -6.00 23.99 -11.88
CA GLU A 17 -5.36 25.18 -11.35
C GLU A 17 -4.58 24.86 -10.07
N GLY A 18 -3.29 25.21 -10.08
CA GLY A 18 -2.34 24.91 -9.03
C GLY A 18 -2.69 25.56 -7.70
N GLY A 19 -3.11 24.74 -6.74
CA GLY A 19 -2.85 24.98 -5.33
C GLY A 19 -1.38 24.66 -5.05
N SER A 20 -0.66 25.62 -4.45
CA SER A 20 0.73 25.52 -3.99
C SER A 20 0.93 24.50 -2.83
N GLY A 21 0.45 23.27 -3.01
CA GLY A 21 0.65 22.15 -2.10
C GLY A 21 1.09 20.94 -2.91
N SER A 22 2.23 20.35 -2.56
CA SER A 22 2.65 19.07 -3.12
C SER A 22 1.52 18.05 -2.95
N LYS A 23 1.20 17.30 -4.03
CA LYS A 23 0.18 16.25 -4.05
C LYS A 23 0.33 15.35 -2.81
N PRO A 24 -0.76 15.00 -2.10
CA PRO A 24 -0.66 14.16 -0.91
C PRO A 24 0.18 12.92 -1.20
N TYR A 25 1.07 12.56 -0.29
CA TYR A 25 1.97 11.41 -0.42
C TYR A 25 3.07 11.53 -1.48
N THR A 26 3.38 12.73 -1.99
CA THR A 26 4.56 12.92 -2.87
C THR A 26 5.85 12.48 -2.20
N ASN A 27 6.06 12.89 -0.95
CA ASN A 27 7.29 12.62 -0.19
C ASN A 27 7.04 11.82 1.10
N SER A 28 5.88 11.18 1.20
CA SER A 28 5.48 10.43 2.39
C SER A 28 4.59 9.26 2.01
N ARG A 29 4.53 8.23 2.86
CA ARG A 29 3.59 7.12 2.70
C ARG A 29 2.31 7.38 3.48
N PRO A 30 1.16 6.84 3.05
CA PRO A 30 -0.03 6.82 3.88
C PRO A 30 0.19 6.03 5.17
N SER A 31 -0.62 6.32 6.19
CA SER A 31 -0.73 5.44 7.35
C SER A 31 -1.52 4.18 7.00
N TYR A 32 -1.14 3.07 7.64
CA TYR A 32 -1.93 1.85 7.58
C TYR A 32 -3.35 2.07 8.09
N GLY A 33 -4.29 1.29 7.55
CA GLY A 33 -5.66 1.23 8.00
C GLY A 33 -5.77 0.68 9.42
N LYS A 34 -6.93 0.90 10.04
CA LYS A 34 -7.26 0.29 11.33
C LYS A 34 -7.18 -1.23 11.19
N ASN A 35 -6.48 -1.90 12.12
CA ASN A 35 -6.33 -3.35 12.18
C ASN A 35 -5.58 -4.03 11.02
N GLN A 36 -5.19 -3.30 9.97
CA GLN A 36 -4.51 -3.84 8.77
C GLN A 36 -3.30 -4.73 9.12
N VAL A 37 -2.45 -4.29 10.06
CA VAL A 37 -1.26 -5.06 10.48
C VAL A 37 -1.63 -6.40 11.11
N ASN A 38 -2.69 -6.47 11.91
CA ASN A 38 -3.15 -7.75 12.45
C ASN A 38 -3.73 -8.63 11.35
N GLU A 39 -4.50 -8.06 10.42
CA GLU A 39 -5.09 -8.82 9.31
C GLU A 39 -4.03 -9.43 8.41
N VAL A 40 -2.96 -8.68 8.09
CA VAL A 40 -1.80 -9.23 7.36
C VAL A 40 -1.18 -10.41 8.10
N TRP A 41 -1.00 -10.28 9.42
CA TRP A 41 -0.44 -11.36 10.23
C TRP A 41 -1.34 -12.60 10.25
N GLU A 42 -2.63 -12.43 10.48
CA GLU A 42 -3.60 -13.54 10.54
C GLU A 42 -3.76 -14.22 9.17
N ASN A 43 -3.78 -13.45 8.08
CA ASN A 43 -3.85 -13.98 6.71
C ASN A 43 -2.61 -14.80 6.32
N ALA A 44 -1.46 -14.50 6.94
CA ALA A 44 -0.19 -15.18 6.65
C ALA A 44 0.03 -16.46 7.49
N LYS A 45 -0.88 -16.78 8.42
CA LYS A 45 -0.77 -18.01 9.19
C LYS A 45 -0.98 -19.22 8.30
N ASP A 46 -0.03 -20.14 8.36
CA ASP A 46 -0.18 -21.46 7.81
C ASP A 46 -1.42 -22.14 8.44
N PRO A 47 -2.35 -22.66 7.63
CA PRO A 47 -3.64 -23.16 8.12
C PRO A 47 -3.52 -24.45 8.95
N ILE A 48 -2.38 -25.14 8.89
CA ILE A 48 -2.16 -26.41 9.61
C ILE A 48 -1.46 -26.12 10.94
N THR A 49 -0.41 -25.32 10.91
CA THR A 49 0.50 -25.08 12.04
C THR A 49 0.19 -23.80 12.79
N GLY A 50 -0.52 -22.85 12.16
CA GLY A 50 -0.76 -21.51 12.70
C GLY A 50 0.47 -20.59 12.70
N LYS A 51 1.58 -21.02 12.11
CA LYS A 51 2.85 -20.29 12.06
C LYS A 51 2.90 -19.33 10.88
N VAL A 52 3.71 -18.28 11.01
CA VAL A 52 3.94 -17.29 9.96
C VAL A 52 5.36 -17.44 9.47
N TYR A 53 5.57 -17.31 8.16
CA TYR A 53 6.88 -17.52 7.53
C TYR A 53 7.26 -16.33 6.65
N ASP A 54 8.53 -15.96 6.73
CA ASP A 54 9.19 -15.09 5.76
C ASP A 54 9.27 -15.81 4.39
N PRO A 55 9.32 -15.09 3.26
CA PRO A 55 9.51 -15.69 1.95
C PRO A 55 10.78 -16.56 1.81
N SER A 56 11.78 -16.37 2.66
CA SER A 56 12.96 -17.26 2.76
C SER A 56 12.66 -18.63 3.40
N GLY A 57 11.46 -18.83 3.95
CA GLY A 57 11.07 -20.03 4.70
C GLY A 57 11.37 -19.98 6.20
N VAL A 58 11.96 -18.89 6.70
CA VAL A 58 12.23 -18.71 8.13
C VAL A 58 10.93 -18.36 8.86
N GLU A 59 10.66 -19.04 9.98
CA GLU A 59 9.52 -18.72 10.84
C GLU A 59 9.67 -17.32 11.45
N ILE A 60 8.59 -16.53 11.40
CA ILE A 60 8.48 -15.22 12.03
C ILE A 60 7.63 -15.37 13.28
N THR A 61 8.10 -14.81 14.38
CA THR A 61 7.34 -14.70 15.63
C THR A 61 6.94 -13.25 15.90
N TRP A 62 5.74 -13.03 16.44
CA TRP A 62 5.29 -11.70 16.86
C TRP A 62 4.83 -11.67 18.31
N ASP A 63 5.71 -11.15 19.17
CA ASP A 63 5.41 -10.83 20.55
C ASP A 63 4.64 -9.51 20.60
N LYS A 64 3.31 -9.61 20.79
CA LYS A 64 2.40 -8.45 20.88
C LYS A 64 2.59 -7.61 22.16
N THR A 65 3.39 -8.07 23.12
CA THR A 65 3.75 -7.27 24.30
C THR A 65 4.89 -6.28 24.01
N LYS A 66 5.60 -6.48 22.89
CA LYS A 66 6.69 -5.62 22.44
C LYS A 66 6.29 -4.82 21.19
N PRO A 67 6.96 -3.69 20.91
CA PRO A 67 6.81 -3.00 19.64
C PRO A 67 7.07 -3.94 18.46
N ARG A 68 6.24 -3.85 17.42
CA ARG A 68 6.41 -4.66 16.18
C ARG A 68 7.73 -4.34 15.47
N ASN A 69 8.18 -3.08 15.54
CA ASN A 69 9.40 -2.64 14.87
C ASN A 69 10.60 -3.53 15.25
N GLY A 70 11.24 -4.09 14.23
CA GLY A 70 12.37 -5.02 14.41
C GLY A 70 11.98 -6.49 14.56
N GLN A 71 10.71 -6.83 14.74
CA GLN A 71 10.23 -8.22 14.72
C GLN A 71 9.90 -8.68 13.30
N TRP A 72 9.13 -7.86 12.56
CA TRP A 72 8.80 -8.09 11.15
C TRP A 72 8.30 -6.80 10.49
N ASP A 73 8.47 -6.71 9.17
CA ASP A 73 8.08 -5.60 8.32
C ASP A 73 6.91 -5.99 7.40
N MET A 74 6.13 -4.99 6.98
CA MET A 74 5.01 -5.16 6.06
C MET A 74 5.55 -5.16 4.62
N GLY A 75 6.02 -6.33 4.16
CA GLY A 75 6.48 -6.50 2.79
C GLY A 75 5.29 -6.54 1.83
N HIS A 76 5.47 -6.01 0.62
CA HIS A 76 4.48 -6.15 -0.44
C HIS A 76 4.57 -7.54 -1.08
N ILE A 77 3.43 -8.13 -1.45
CA ILE A 77 3.45 -9.40 -2.19
C ILE A 77 3.92 -9.19 -3.64
N PRO A 78 4.44 -10.22 -4.32
CA PRO A 78 4.83 -10.12 -5.73
C PRO A 78 3.66 -9.62 -6.60
N GLY A 79 3.92 -8.61 -7.42
CA GLY A 79 2.91 -7.95 -8.27
C GLY A 79 2.21 -6.76 -7.62
N GLU A 80 2.36 -6.54 -6.32
CA GLU A 80 1.73 -5.43 -5.58
C GLU A 80 2.79 -4.40 -5.14
N LYS A 81 3.62 -3.92 -6.06
CA LYS A 81 4.74 -3.03 -5.72
C LYS A 81 4.25 -1.63 -5.36
N TYR A 82 4.71 -1.11 -4.21
CA TYR A 82 4.44 0.28 -3.81
C TYR A 82 4.85 1.29 -4.86
N SER A 83 6.04 1.14 -5.46
CA SER A 83 6.56 2.09 -6.45
C SER A 83 5.67 2.21 -7.68
N GLU A 84 5.12 1.09 -8.15
CA GLU A 84 4.26 1.06 -9.33
C GLU A 84 2.92 1.75 -9.03
N MET A 85 2.29 1.39 -7.92
CA MET A 85 1.00 1.98 -7.52
C MET A 85 1.13 3.46 -7.12
N HIS A 86 2.24 3.84 -6.50
CA HIS A 86 2.57 5.22 -6.20
C HIS A 86 2.79 6.04 -7.47
N GLN A 87 3.46 5.48 -8.48
CA GLN A 87 3.65 6.13 -9.78
C GLN A 87 2.32 6.32 -10.51
N LEU A 88 1.46 5.29 -10.57
CA LEU A 88 0.12 5.39 -11.15
C LEU A 88 -0.71 6.48 -10.47
N TYR A 89 -0.61 6.58 -9.14
CA TYR A 89 -1.26 7.65 -8.40
C TYR A 89 -0.65 9.01 -8.75
N MET A 90 0.68 9.14 -8.78
CA MET A 90 1.36 10.41 -9.10
C MET A 90 1.04 10.90 -10.51
N ASP A 91 0.92 9.99 -11.47
CA ASP A 91 0.59 10.26 -12.88
C ASP A 91 -0.91 10.49 -13.12
N ASP A 92 -1.73 10.55 -12.06
CA ASP A 92 -3.19 10.74 -12.13
C ASP A 92 -3.93 9.63 -12.91
N VAL A 93 -3.29 8.45 -13.06
CA VAL A 93 -3.91 7.26 -13.67
C VAL A 93 -4.92 6.61 -12.73
N ILE A 94 -4.63 6.60 -11.43
CA ILE A 94 -5.57 6.19 -10.38
C ILE A 94 -5.80 7.34 -9.41
N SER A 95 -7.00 7.40 -8.85
CA SER A 95 -7.37 8.37 -7.83
C SER A 95 -6.64 8.13 -6.50
N LYS A 96 -6.63 9.16 -5.65
CA LYS A 96 -6.14 9.03 -4.27
C LYS A 96 -6.88 7.95 -3.49
N ASP A 97 -8.19 7.81 -3.71
CA ASP A 97 -9.00 6.84 -2.98
C ASP A 97 -8.69 5.40 -3.43
N GLU A 98 -8.51 5.17 -4.74
CA GLU A 98 -8.03 3.87 -5.25
C GLU A 98 -6.63 3.53 -4.74
N PHE A 99 -5.71 4.50 -4.70
CA PHE A 99 -4.39 4.31 -4.11
C PHE A 99 -4.46 3.97 -2.61
N LEU A 100 -5.34 4.64 -1.85
CA LEU A 100 -5.51 4.37 -0.42
C LEU A 100 -6.23 3.05 -0.16
N GLU A 101 -7.19 2.67 -1.00
CA GLU A 101 -7.87 1.37 -0.94
C GLU A 101 -6.85 0.25 -1.17
N TRP A 102 -6.04 0.39 -2.22
CA TRP A 102 -4.94 -0.53 -2.50
C TRP A 102 -3.92 -0.59 -1.36
N TYR A 103 -3.43 0.56 -0.88
CA TYR A 103 -2.42 0.62 0.18
C TYR A 103 -2.93 0.09 1.53
N ARG A 104 -4.25 0.16 1.78
CA ARG A 104 -4.85 -0.31 3.03
C ARG A 104 -5.39 -1.73 2.95
N ASN A 105 -5.40 -2.33 1.77
CA ASN A 105 -5.81 -3.71 1.58
C ASN A 105 -4.77 -4.67 2.18
N PRO A 106 -5.09 -5.42 3.26
CA PRO A 106 -4.14 -6.35 3.88
C PRO A 106 -3.72 -7.49 2.95
N LYS A 107 -4.47 -7.78 1.89
CA LYS A 107 -4.12 -8.84 0.93
C LYS A 107 -2.91 -8.50 0.06
N ASN A 108 -2.52 -7.23 -0.01
CA ASN A 108 -1.40 -6.75 -0.81
C ASN A 108 -0.06 -6.84 -0.08
N TYR A 109 -0.07 -7.41 1.13
CA TYR A 109 1.08 -7.48 2.02
C TYR A 109 1.29 -8.88 2.58
N ARG A 110 2.51 -9.14 3.03
CA ARG A 110 2.89 -10.31 3.83
C ARG A 110 3.92 -9.92 4.89
N PRO A 111 4.01 -10.66 6.00
CA PRO A 111 5.10 -10.49 6.95
C PRO A 111 6.45 -10.88 6.34
N GLU A 112 7.44 -10.00 6.49
CA GLU A 112 8.83 -10.27 6.10
C GLU A 112 9.77 -9.91 7.24
N LEU A 113 10.90 -10.60 7.34
CA LEU A 113 11.96 -10.21 8.27
C LEU A 113 12.56 -8.86 7.85
N PRO A 114 13.00 -8.03 8.81
CA PRO A 114 13.60 -6.74 8.47
C PRO A 114 14.82 -6.86 7.53
N SER A 115 15.58 -7.96 7.59
CA SER A 115 16.73 -8.20 6.72
C SER A 115 16.33 -8.49 5.27
N THR A 116 15.26 -9.25 5.05
CA THR A 116 14.77 -9.65 3.72
C THR A 116 14.01 -8.51 3.07
N ASN A 117 13.13 -7.84 3.82
CA ASN A 117 12.36 -6.70 3.34
C ASN A 117 13.25 -5.51 2.95
N ARG A 118 14.21 -5.12 3.81
CA ARG A 118 15.07 -3.94 3.55
C ARG A 118 16.09 -4.16 2.43
N SER A 119 16.29 -5.40 1.99
CA SER A 119 17.09 -5.72 0.81
C SER A 119 16.24 -5.83 -0.47
N HIS A 120 14.92 -5.68 -0.38
CA HIS A 120 13.96 -5.84 -1.48
C HIS A 120 14.13 -7.18 -2.22
N LYS A 121 14.58 -8.22 -1.51
CA LYS A 121 15.04 -9.47 -2.13
C LYS A 121 13.91 -10.24 -2.83
N TYR A 122 12.69 -10.10 -2.32
CA TYR A 122 11.53 -10.85 -2.78
C TYR A 122 10.40 -9.95 -3.30
N GLU A 123 10.72 -8.67 -3.58
CA GLU A 123 9.82 -7.67 -4.19
C GLU A 123 10.06 -7.52 -5.70
#